data_AF-A0A832YCL0-F1
#
_entry.id   AF-A0A832YCL0-F1
#
_cell.length_a   1.000
_cell.length_b   1.000
_cell.length_c   1.000
_cell.angle_alpha   90.00
_cell.angle_beta   90.00
_cell.angle_gamma   90.00
#
_symmetry.space_group_name_H-M   'P 1'
#
loop_
_entity.id
_entity.type
_entity.pdbx_description
1 polymer ?
#
loop_
_entity_poly.entity_id
_entity_poly.type
_entity_poly.pdbx_seq_one_letter_code
_entity_poly.pdbx_strand_id
1 'polypeptide(L)' 'MNSAILITYNEDDVIREALALCDSAGYKVLHNIKHHFLQAPKYGISTGKIQELKDIMVSAKPDVIVFDEV' A
#
# COMPACT_ATOMS: atom_id res chain seq x y z
N MET A 1 -5.15 -7.93 14.97
CA MET A 1 -4.74 -6.77 14.17
C MET A 1 -4.80 -7.23 12.73
N ASN A 2 -5.63 -6.60 11.89
CA ASN A 2 -5.78 -7.03 10.50
C ASN A 2 -4.48 -6.73 9.75
N SER A 3 -4.07 -7.62 8.88
CA SER A 3 -2.88 -7.46 8.04
C SER A 3 -3.18 -6.60 6.82
N ALA A 4 -2.23 -5.75 6.44
CA ALA A 4 -2.41 -4.80 5.35
C ALA A 4 -1.23 -4.82 4.37
N ILE A 5 -1.53 -4.57 3.10
CA ILE A 5 -0.55 -3.99 2.16
C ILE A 5 -0.83 -2.49 2.09
N LEU A 6 0.19 -1.68 2.33
CA LEU A 6 0.12 -0.23 2.14
C LEU A 6 0.61 0.13 0.73
N ILE A 7 -0.15 0.95 0.02
CA ILE A 7 0.26 1.60 -1.23
C ILE A 7 0.26 3.10 -0.97
N THR A 8 1.41 3.76 -1.12
CA THR A 8 1.58 5.21 -0.81
C THR A 8 2.69 5.81 -1.70
N TYR A 9 2.90 7.12 -1.56
CA TYR A 9 3.93 7.86 -2.29
C TYR A 9 5.35 7.43 -1.86
N ASN A 10 6.31 7.56 -2.79
CA ASN A 10 7.72 7.27 -2.52
C ASN A 10 8.44 8.47 -1.90
N GLU A 11 7.90 8.96 -0.78
CA GLU A 11 8.42 10.11 -0.01
C GLU A 11 8.49 9.71 1.46
N ASP A 12 9.67 9.85 2.08
CA ASP A 12 9.93 9.24 3.40
C ASP A 12 9.00 9.75 4.52
N ASP A 13 8.67 11.04 4.49
CA ASP A 13 7.76 11.62 5.48
C ASP A 13 6.33 11.10 5.31
N VAL A 14 5.85 11.03 4.05
CA VAL A 14 4.54 10.45 3.71
C VAL A 14 4.47 8.98 4.13
N ILE A 15 5.53 8.22 3.85
CA ILE A 15 5.60 6.79 4.23
C ILE A 15 5.53 6.63 5.76
N ARG A 16 6.26 7.44 6.52
CA ARG A 16 6.26 7.37 7.99
C ARG A 16 4.89 7.70 8.56
N GLU A 17 4.25 8.74 8.03
CA GLU A 17 2.90 9.12 8.42
C GLU A 17 1.91 8.00 8.14
N ALA A 18 1.87 7.50 6.90
CA ALA A 18 0.96 6.44 6.49
C ALA A 18 1.13 5.16 7.32
N LEU A 19 2.37 4.79 7.67
CA LEU A 19 2.66 3.68 8.58
C LEU A 19 2.13 3.93 10.01
N ALA A 20 2.34 5.14 10.55
CA ALA A 20 1.84 5.50 11.88
C ALA A 20 0.31 5.52 11.94
N LEU A 21 -0.35 5.97 10.87
CA LEU A 21 -1.81 5.93 10.74
C LEU A 21 -2.34 4.50 10.67
N CYS A 22 -1.67 3.61 9.90
CA CYS A 22 -2.03 2.19 9.84
C CYS A 22 -1.92 1.53 11.22
N ASP A 23 -0.82 1.75 11.94
CA ASP A 23 -0.61 1.20 13.28
C ASP A 23 -1.68 1.70 14.27
N SER A 24 -1.96 3.01 14.26
CA SER A 24 -3.00 3.63 15.09
C SER A 24 -4.40 3.09 14.79
N ALA A 25 -4.68 2.76 13.53
CA ALA A 25 -5.94 2.17 13.09
C ALA A 25 -6.03 0.64 13.33
N GLY A 26 -5.00 0.02 13.91
CA GLY A 26 -4.99 -1.40 14.21
C GLY A 26 -4.74 -2.29 12.98
N TYR A 27 -3.92 -1.80 12.04
CA TYR A 27 -3.42 -2.58 10.91
C TYR A 27 -1.93 -2.88 11.03
N LYS A 28 -1.58 -4.15 10.80
CA LYS A 28 -0.18 -4.58 10.67
C LYS A 28 0.22 -4.56 9.19
N VAL A 29 1.01 -3.58 8.79
CA VAL A 29 1.52 -3.49 7.42
C VAL A 29 2.56 -4.58 7.16
N LEU A 30 2.26 -5.52 6.25
CA LEU A 30 3.15 -6.61 5.84
C LEU A 30 4.08 -6.19 4.70
N HIS A 31 3.56 -5.36 3.80
CA HIS A 31 4.30 -4.84 2.64
C HIS A 31 3.92 -3.38 2.38
N ASN A 32 4.88 -2.60 1.91
CA ASN A 32 4.68 -1.23 1.45
C ASN A 32 5.09 -1.13 -0.02
N ILE A 33 4.13 -0.85 -0.90
CA ILE A 33 4.34 -0.58 -2.32
C ILE A 33 4.42 0.94 -2.49
N LYS A 34 5.63 1.42 -2.75
CA LYS A 34 5.90 2.84 -2.96
C LYS A 34 5.83 3.18 -4.45
N HIS A 35 5.20 4.30 -4.80
CA HIS A 35 5.18 4.80 -6.17
C HIS A 35 5.21 6.32 -6.22
N HIS A 36 5.75 6.90 -7.31
CA HIS A 36 5.83 8.36 -7.45
C HIS A 36 4.50 8.98 -7.91
N PHE A 37 3.59 8.17 -8.48
CA PHE A 37 2.34 8.66 -9.05
C PHE A 37 1.21 7.67 -8.83
N LEU A 38 0.19 8.06 -8.07
CA LEU A 38 -0.95 7.22 -7.69
C LEU A 38 -2.24 7.55 -8.45
N GLN A 39 -2.14 8.27 -9.57
CA GLN A 39 -3.29 8.70 -10.39
C GLN A 39 -3.29 8.02 -11.77
N ALA A 40 -2.65 6.85 -11.90
CA ALA A 40 -2.73 6.09 -13.14
C ALA A 40 -4.19 5.71 -13.44
N PRO A 41 -4.62 5.69 -14.73
CA PRO A 41 -6.00 5.39 -15.07
C PRO A 41 -6.50 4.05 -14.49
N LYS A 42 -7.79 4.00 -14.13
CA LYS A 42 -8.53 2.87 -13.55
C LYS A 42 -8.20 2.53 -12.09
N TYR A 43 -6.93 2.37 -11.74
CA TYR A 43 -6.55 1.77 -10.45
C TYR A 43 -5.57 2.62 -9.63
N GLY A 44 -5.21 3.82 -10.11
CA GLY A 44 -4.23 4.68 -9.48
C GLY A 44 -2.77 4.23 -9.67
N ILE A 45 -2.52 2.93 -9.86
CA ILE A 45 -1.19 2.36 -10.11
C ILE A 45 -1.06 1.73 -11.50
N SER A 46 0.17 1.67 -12.00
CA SER A 46 0.47 1.06 -13.30
C SER A 46 0.19 -0.45 -13.35
N THR A 47 0.02 -1.01 -14.55
CA THR A 47 -0.14 -2.46 -14.76
C THR A 47 0.97 -3.28 -14.12
N GLY A 48 2.22 -2.80 -14.17
CA GLY A 48 3.35 -3.46 -13.51
C GLY A 48 3.19 -3.52 -11.99
N LYS A 49 2.76 -2.42 -11.37
CA LYS A 49 2.47 -2.35 -9.94
C LYS A 49 1.27 -3.20 -9.52
N ILE A 50 0.27 -3.34 -10.39
CA ILE A 50 -0.85 -4.28 -10.18
C ILE A 50 -0.36 -5.72 -10.17
N GLN A 51 0.57 -6.08 -11.05
CA GLN A 51 1.14 -7.43 -11.05
C GLN A 51 1.95 -7.69 -9.78
N GLU A 52 2.78 -6.74 -9.36
CA GLU A 52 3.50 -6.80 -8.07
C GLU A 52 2.53 -6.98 -6.89
N LEU A 53 1.44 -6.21 -6.85
CA LEU A 53 0.40 -6.35 -5.83
C LEU A 53 -0.22 -7.76 -5.83
N LYS A 54 -0.55 -8.32 -7.00
CA LYS A 54 -1.10 -9.68 -7.11
C LYS A 54 -0.14 -10.73 -6.57
N ASP A 55 1.14 -10.62 -6.88
CA ASP A 55 2.16 -11.57 -6.44
C ASP A 55 2.34 -11.51 -4.90
N ILE A 56 2.30 -10.29 -4.33
CA ILE A 56 2.31 -10.09 -2.87
C ILE A 56 1.03 -10.67 -2.24
N MET A 57 -0.15 -10.43 -2.82
CA MET A 57 -1.41 -10.95 -2.29
C MET A 57 -1.44 -12.49 -2.22
N VAL A 58 -0.86 -13.18 -3.20
CA VAL A 58 -0.78 -14.66 -3.21
C VAL A 58 0.08 -15.19 -2.06
N SER A 59 1.20 -14.49 -1.76
CA SER A 59 2.16 -14.92 -0.74
C SER A 59 1.80 -14.46 0.67
N ALA A 60 1.50 -13.16 0.84
CA ALA A 60 1.26 -12.54 2.14
C ALA A 60 -0.19 -12.71 2.63
N LYS A 61 -1.15 -12.94 1.72
CA LYS A 61 -2.60 -13.08 2.02
C LYS A 61 -3.10 -12.03 3.02
N PRO A 62 -2.96 -10.73 2.70
CA PRO A 62 -3.40 -9.67 3.60
C PRO A 62 -4.93 -9.67 3.76
N ASP A 63 -5.40 -9.13 4.88
CA ASP A 63 -6.84 -8.93 5.12
C ASP A 63 -7.36 -7.71 4.35
N VAL A 64 -6.53 -6.68 4.18
CA VAL A 64 -6.90 -5.43 3.51
C VAL A 64 -5.77 -4.86 2.65
N ILE A 65 -6.14 -3.98 1.72
CA ILE A 65 -5.20 -3.09 1.02
C ILE A 65 -5.54 -1.67 1.46
N VAL A 66 -4.55 -0.94 1.96
CA VAL A 66 -4.65 0.49 2.27
C VAL A 66 -4.04 1.24 1.11
N PHE A 67 -4.86 2.03 0.42
CA PHE A 67 -4.44 2.90 -0.67
C PHE A 67 -4.47 4.34 -0.19
N ASP A 68 -3.29 4.91 0.03
CA ASP A 68 -3.07 6.23 0.60
C ASP A 68 -2.75 7.21 -0.53
N GLU A 69 -3.80 7.84 -1.07
CA GLU A 69 -3.74 8.90 -2.08
C GLU A 69 -4.30 10.19 -1.47
N VAL A 70 -3.71 11.32 -1.84
CA VAL A 70 -4.01 12.65 -1.28
C VAL A 70 -4.85 13.47 -2.24
#